data_AF-A0A7Y2JAK9-F1
#
_entry.id   AF-A0A7Y2JAK9-F1
#
_cell.length_a   1.000
_cell.length_b   1.000
_cell.length_c   1.000
_cell.angle_alpha   90.00
_cell.angle_beta   90.00
_cell.angle_gamma   90.00
#
_symmetry.space_group_name_H-M   'P 1'
#
loop_
_entity.id
_entity.type
_entity.pdbx_description
1 polymer ?
#
loop_
_entity_poly.entity_id
_entity_poly.type
_entity_poly.pdbx_seq_one_letter_code
_entity_poly.pdbx_strand_id
1 'polypeptide(L)'
;MLPLCQKLGDQFDDLENDVLTALDATERTSSAAENFNGQVRRYTNQRDHVDNNFLGLLQFYLNHSKFVCSSRLDRKNKSPRQILTETDHPHWLELLGYQRFNRAAA
;
A
#
# COMPACT_ATOMS: atom_id res chain seq x y z
N MET A 1 31.87 -18.51 13.04
CA MET A 1 31.53 -17.53 14.09
C MET A 1 31.73 -16.14 13.49
N LEU A 2 30.74 -15.24 13.57
CA LEU A 2 30.81 -13.93 12.92
C LEU A 2 31.90 -13.06 13.60
N PRO A 3 32.76 -12.34 12.85
CA PRO A 3 33.90 -11.59 13.41
C PRO A 3 33.48 -10.44 14.34
N LEU A 4 32.24 -9.96 14.21
CA LEU A 4 31.67 -8.95 15.11
C LEU A 4 31.29 -9.53 16.47
N CYS A 5 30.76 -10.76 16.49
CA CYS A 5 30.32 -11.47 17.68
C CYS A 5 31.51 -11.74 18.63
N GLN A 6 32.70 -12.00 18.09
CA GLN A 6 33.94 -12.10 18.88
C GLN A 6 34.44 -10.77 19.45
N LYS A 7 34.08 -9.63 18.83
CA LYS A 7 34.52 -8.30 19.28
C LYS A 7 33.57 -7.67 20.30
N LEU A 8 32.28 -7.93 20.18
CA LEU A 8 31.25 -7.38 21.06
C LEU A 8 30.84 -8.31 22.20
N GLY A 9 31.10 -9.62 22.07
CA GLY A 9 30.73 -10.60 23.09
C GLY A 9 29.25 -10.50 23.42
N ASP A 10 28.92 -10.34 24.70
CA ASP A 10 27.55 -10.31 25.22
C ASP A 10 26.73 -9.11 24.71
N GLN A 11 27.37 -8.03 24.25
CA GLN A 11 26.68 -6.85 23.68
C GLN A 11 26.24 -7.06 22.23
N PHE A 12 26.66 -8.16 21.60
CA PHE A 12 26.29 -8.47 20.23
C PHE A 12 24.79 -8.73 20.12
N ASP A 13 24.22 -9.48 21.07
CA ASP A 13 22.80 -9.85 21.06
C ASP A 13 21.91 -8.61 21.25
N ASP A 14 22.29 -7.70 22.15
CA ASP A 14 21.58 -6.43 22.36
C ASP A 14 21.61 -5.56 21.09
N LEU A 15 22.78 -5.43 20.46
CA LEU A 15 22.94 -4.66 19.22
C LEU A 15 22.17 -5.30 18.05
N GLU A 16 22.19 -6.63 17.93
CA GLU A 16 21.42 -7.35 16.92
C GLU A 16 19.93 -7.07 17.10
N ASN A 17 19.43 -7.14 18.33
CA ASN A 17 18.03 -6.89 18.64
C ASN A 17 17.61 -5.44 18.35
N ASP A 18 18.48 -4.46 18.66
CA ASP A 18 18.26 -3.05 18.35
C ASP A 18 18.21 -2.79 16.83
N VAL A 19 19.12 -3.41 16.07
CA VAL A 19 19.14 -3.31 14.61
C VAL A 19 17.91 -3.96 13.99
N LEU A 20 17.50 -5.13 14.48
CA LEU A 20 16.27 -5.79 14.03
C LEU A 20 15.03 -4.95 14.34
N THR A 21 14.96 -4.36 15.53
CA THR A 21 13.88 -3.45 15.93
C THR A 21 13.84 -2.21 15.03
N ALA A 22 15.00 -1.62 14.71
CA ALA A 22 15.08 -0.48 13.80
C ALA A 22 14.66 -0.84 12.37
N LEU A 23 15.03 -2.04 11.90
CA LEU A 23 14.63 -2.55 10.59
C LEU A 23 13.12 -2.84 10.52
N ASP A 24 12.52 -3.37 11.58
CA ASP A 24 11.07 -3.59 11.68
C ASP A 24 10.29 -2.28 11.76
N ALA A 25 10.85 -1.27 12.44
CA ALA A 25 10.28 0.08 12.48
C ALA A 25 10.41 0.83 11.13
N THR A 26 11.39 0.46 10.31
CA THR A 26 11.65 1.11 9.02
C THR A 26 10.84 0.44 7.91
N GLU A 27 9.83 1.13 7.39
CA GLU A 27 9.08 0.67 6.21
C GLU A 27 10.04 0.50 5.02
N ARG A 28 10.24 -0.74 4.57
CA ARG A 28 11.03 -1.01 3.37
C ARG A 28 10.36 -0.33 2.17
N THR A 29 10.95 0.74 1.68
CA THR A 29 10.37 1.53 0.58
C THR A 29 10.22 0.70 -0.70
N SER A 30 11.12 -0.27 -0.92
CA SER A 30 11.06 -1.18 -2.05
C SER A 30 9.85 -2.12 -2.00
N SER A 31 9.47 -2.65 -0.83
CA SER A 31 8.32 -3.57 -0.74
C SER A 31 7.00 -2.85 -1.01
N ALA A 32 6.88 -1.59 -0.59
CA ALA A 32 5.72 -0.76 -0.93
C ALA A 32 5.62 -0.51 -2.44
N ALA A 33 6.74 -0.18 -3.09
CA ALA A 33 6.80 0.00 -4.53
C ALA A 33 6.57 -1.32 -5.30
N GLU A 34 7.09 -2.44 -4.83
CA GLU A 34 6.86 -3.78 -5.39
C GLU A 34 5.40 -4.20 -5.28
N ASN A 35 4.78 -4.01 -4.12
CA ASN A 35 3.36 -4.26 -3.93
C ASN A 35 2.52 -3.39 -4.88
N PHE A 36 2.83 -2.10 -4.98
CA PHE A 36 2.16 -1.20 -5.91
C PHE A 36 2.33 -1.65 -7.37
N ASN A 37 3.55 -2.00 -7.79
CA ASN A 37 3.82 -2.55 -9.12
C ASN A 37 3.05 -3.84 -9.37
N GLY A 38 2.95 -4.71 -8.37
CA GLY A 38 2.12 -5.92 -8.42
C GLY A 38 0.64 -5.60 -8.65
N GLN A 39 0.10 -4.58 -7.97
CA GLN A 39 -1.28 -4.13 -8.19
C GLN A 39 -1.48 -3.57 -9.60
N VAL A 40 -0.57 -2.71 -10.08
CA VAL A 40 -0.64 -2.15 -11.44
C VAL A 40 -0.61 -3.28 -12.48
N ARG A 41 0.31 -4.24 -12.33
CA ARG A 41 0.47 -5.39 -13.23
C ARG A 41 -0.80 -6.23 -13.38
N ARG A 42 -1.62 -6.36 -12.33
CA ARG A 42 -2.91 -7.08 -12.39
C ARG A 42 -3.84 -6.52 -13.46
N TYR A 43 -3.79 -5.20 -13.69
CA TYR A 43 -4.66 -4.52 -14.65
C TYR A 43 -4.00 -4.34 -16.02
N THR A 44 -2.67 -4.17 -16.07
CA THR A 44 -1.95 -3.97 -17.33
C THR A 44 -1.68 -5.28 -18.07
N ASN A 45 -1.43 -6.39 -17.36
CA ASN A 45 -1.10 -7.67 -18.01
C ASN A 45 -2.25 -8.26 -18.82
N GLN A 46 -3.49 -7.85 -18.55
CA GLN A 46 -4.69 -8.32 -19.26
C GLN A 46 -4.98 -7.52 -20.53
N ARG A 47 -4.12 -6.56 -20.90
CA ARG A 47 -4.34 -5.66 -22.03
C ARG A 47 -3.24 -5.79 -23.07
N ASP A 48 -3.65 -5.82 -24.33
CA ASP A 48 -2.72 -5.77 -25.47
C ASP A 48 -2.04 -4.41 -25.62
N HIS A 49 -2.73 -3.32 -25.22
CA HIS A 49 -2.19 -1.96 -25.23
C HIS A 49 -2.56 -1.20 -23.95
N VAL A 50 -1.58 -0.46 -23.42
CA VAL A 50 -1.69 0.35 -22.21
C VAL A 50 -1.38 1.79 -22.60
N ASP A 51 -2.42 2.61 -22.75
CA ASP A 51 -2.29 4.02 -23.10
C ASP A 51 -2.32 4.93 -21.86
N ASN A 52 -1.96 6.20 -22.05
CA ASN A 52 -1.94 7.18 -20.96
C ASN A 52 -3.32 7.44 -20.36
N ASN A 53 -4.39 7.32 -21.16
CA ASN A 53 -5.75 7.49 -20.65
C ASN A 53 -6.12 6.37 -19.67
N PHE A 54 -5.80 5.12 -20.03
CA PHE A 54 -5.99 4.00 -19.12
C PHE A 54 -5.13 4.11 -17.88
N LEU A 55 -3.85 4.52 -18.00
CA LEU A 55 -3.00 4.75 -16.83
C LEU A 55 -3.54 5.85 -15.92
N GLY A 56 -4.08 6.93 -16.49
CA GLY A 56 -4.77 7.99 -15.74
C GLY A 56 -5.99 7.46 -14.97
N LEU A 57 -6.82 6.64 -15.62
CA LEU A 57 -7.97 6.00 -14.97
C LEU A 57 -7.52 5.00 -13.88
N LEU A 58 -6.47 4.23 -14.13
CA LEU A 58 -5.95 3.26 -13.18
C LEU A 58 -5.34 3.97 -11.95
N GLN A 59 -4.58 5.04 -12.16
CA GLN A 59 -4.07 5.88 -11.08
C GLN A 59 -5.21 6.47 -10.26
N PHE A 60 -6.23 7.02 -10.94
CA PHE A 60 -7.43 7.52 -10.27
C PHE A 60 -8.09 6.43 -9.41
N TYR A 61 -8.35 5.26 -10.00
CA TYR A 61 -9.00 4.15 -9.31
C TYR A 61 -8.20 3.68 -8.09
N LEU A 62 -6.89 3.47 -8.23
CA LEU A 62 -6.05 2.99 -7.13
C LEU A 62 -5.97 4.02 -5.97
N ASN A 63 -5.95 5.31 -6.29
CA ASN A 63 -5.88 6.38 -5.28
C ASN A 63 -7.19 6.58 -4.50
N HIS A 64 -8.34 6.25 -5.09
CA HIS A 64 -9.67 6.46 -4.49
C HIS A 64 -10.34 5.15 -4.02
N SER A 65 -9.72 4.00 -4.29
CA SER A 65 -10.17 2.71 -3.76
C SER A 65 -9.71 2.52 -2.32
N LYS A 66 -10.62 2.05 -1.47
CA LYS A 66 -10.34 1.81 -0.06
C LYS A 66 -9.53 0.53 0.13
N PHE A 67 -8.61 0.53 1.09
CA PHE A 67 -7.96 -0.69 1.55
C PHE A 67 -8.97 -1.57 2.29
N VAL A 68 -9.39 -2.67 1.66
CA VAL A 68 -10.31 -3.66 2.25
C VAL A 68 -9.65 -4.38 3.43
N CYS A 69 -8.39 -4.79 3.25
CA CYS A 69 -7.58 -5.42 4.28
C CYS A 69 -6.28 -4.63 4.42
N SER A 70 -6.01 -4.12 5.62
CA SER A 70 -4.72 -3.52 5.98
C SER A 70 -4.34 -3.99 7.39
N SER A 71 -3.07 -4.31 7.59
CA SER A 71 -2.49 -4.58 8.92
C SER A 71 -2.48 -3.32 9.79
N ARG A 72 -2.51 -2.15 9.15
CA ARG A 72 -2.50 -0.84 9.77
C ARG A 72 -3.93 -0.34 9.97
N LEU A 73 -4.35 -0.27 11.24
CA LEU A 73 -5.70 0.13 11.64
C LEU A 73 -6.07 1.53 11.12
N ASP A 74 -5.10 2.45 11.09
CA ASP A 74 -5.25 3.82 10.58
C ASP A 74 -5.61 3.87 9.09
N ARG A 75 -5.29 2.83 8.32
CA ARG A 75 -5.52 2.72 6.86
C ARG A 75 -6.75 1.90 6.50
N LYS A 76 -7.27 1.09 7.42
CA LYS A 76 -8.39 0.18 7.15
C LYS A 76 -9.62 0.97 6.72
N ASN A 77 -10.26 0.55 5.63
CA ASN A 77 -11.43 1.22 5.04
C ASN A 77 -11.20 2.68 4.57
N LYS A 78 -9.94 3.11 4.43
CA LYS A 78 -9.57 4.40 3.84
C LYS A 78 -8.88 4.20 2.50
N SER A 79 -9.03 5.16 1.59
CA SER A 79 -8.26 5.20 0.34
C SER A 79 -6.89 5.88 0.56
N PRO A 80 -5.91 5.66 -0.32
CA PRO A 80 -4.66 6.41 -0.32
C PRO A 80 -4.88 7.93 -0.29
N ARG A 81 -5.86 8.44 -1.07
CA ARG A 81 -6.18 9.86 -1.07
C ARG A 81 -6.69 10.34 0.29
N GLN A 82 -7.62 9.62 0.92
CA GLN A 82 -8.13 9.98 2.26
C GLN A 82 -7.01 10.00 3.30
N ILE A 83 -6.06 9.07 3.20
CA ILE A 83 -4.91 9.01 4.12
C ILE A 83 -3.99 10.20 3.89
N LEU A 84 -3.71 10.55 2.63
CA LEU A 84 -2.78 11.63 2.28
C LEU A 84 -3.35 13.02 2.55
N THR A 85 -4.65 13.23 2.30
CA THR A 85 -5.29 14.56 2.40
C THR A 85 -6.10 14.73 3.67
N GLU A 86 -6.20 13.69 4.51
CA GLU A 86 -7.02 13.66 5.73
C GLU A 86 -8.48 14.09 5.50
N THR A 87 -8.95 13.94 4.27
CA THR A 87 -10.27 14.43 3.83
C THR A 87 -11.06 13.28 3.24
N ASP A 88 -12.30 13.12 3.70
CA ASP A 88 -13.21 12.12 3.16
C ASP A 88 -13.69 12.48 1.77
N HIS A 89 -13.96 11.44 0.98
CA HIS A 89 -14.55 11.60 -0.35
C HIS A 89 -15.63 10.53 -0.57
N PRO A 90 -16.61 10.81 -1.45
CA PRO A 90 -17.61 9.83 -1.86
C PRO A 90 -16.96 8.65 -2.58
N HIS A 91 -17.75 7.63 -2.94
CA HIS A 91 -17.21 6.47 -3.63
C HIS A 91 -16.54 6.88 -4.95
N TRP A 92 -15.49 6.19 -5.38
CA TRP A 92 -14.74 6.56 -6.59
C TRP A 92 -15.61 6.61 -7.86
N LEU A 93 -16.66 5.78 -7.95
CA LEU A 93 -17.65 5.85 -9.04
C LEU A 93 -18.45 7.17 -9.03
N GLU A 94 -18.82 7.65 -7.84
CA GLU A 94 -19.57 8.91 -7.69
C GLU A 94 -18.68 10.11 -8.04
N LEU A 95 -17.38 10.02 -7.74
CA LEU A 95 -16.38 11.01 -8.19
C LEU A 95 -16.23 11.07 -9.71
N LEU A 96 -16.54 9.98 -10.42
CA LEU A 96 -16.58 9.94 -11.88
C LEU A 96 -17.95 10.34 -12.45
N GLY A 97 -18.91 10.73 -11.60
CA GLY A 97 -20.26 11.11 -12.00
C GLY A 97 -21.22 9.93 -12.21
N TYR A 98 -20.83 8.70 -11.84
CA TYR A 98 -21.71 7.54 -11.91
C TYR A 98 -22.54 7.37 -10.64
N GLN A 99 -23.81 6.98 -10.82
CA GLN A 99 -24.65 6.57 -9.71
C GLN A 99 -24.35 5.11 -9.32
N ARG A 100 -24.14 4.87 -8.03
CA ARG A 100 -23.95 3.51 -7.52
C ARG A 100 -25.24 2.73 -7.58
N PHE A 101 -25.15 1.48 -8.03
CA PHE A 101 -26.24 0.53 -7.87
C PHE A 101 -26.39 0.18 -6.39
N ASN A 102 -27.55 0.47 -5.81
CA ASN A 102 -27.88 0.09 -4.45
C ASN A 102 -28.92 -1.03 -4.52
N ARG A 103 -28.49 -2.28 -4.32
CA ARG A 103 -29.44 -3.39 -4.24
C ARG A 103 -30.14 -3.27 -2.90
N ALA A 104 -31.44 -2.96 -2.91
CA ALA A 104 -32.24 -3.08 -1.70
C ALA A 104 -32.05 -4.49 -1.13
N ALA A 105 -31.69 -4.59 0.14
CA ALA A 105 -31.66 -5.87 0.84
C ALA A 105 -33.09 -6.43 0.79
N ALA A 106 -33.25 -7.58 0.14
CA ALA A 106 -34.49 -8.35 0.14
C ALA A 106 -34.59 -9.16 1.43
#